data_AF-A0A951W8S1-F1
#
_entry.id   AF-A0A951W8S1-F1
#
_cell.length_a   1.000
_cell.length_b   1.000
_cell.length_c   1.000
_cell.angle_alpha   90.00
_cell.angle_beta   90.00
_cell.angle_gamma   90.00
#
_symmetry.space_group_name_H-M   'P 1'
#
loop_
_entity.id
_entity.type
_entity.pdbx_description
1 polymer ?
#
loop_
_entity_poly.entity_id
_entity_poly.type
_entity_poly.pdbx_seq_one_letter_code
_entity_poly.pdbx_strand_id
1 'polypeptide(L)'
;MSDVSALKFGAYCDNNKNRKQLEAYNQAWEDFDAHNYFQGVENILFYLKDENEGNLQIISNENGSLSFEMYQGSAKLTGSFDGNKFYASAVITKLEKASSIVMRKLLDRNQGLLFSRIALKTDKTLSAIMSYTVQMLKPDIIYYGLRELLLLADELDDFLILNFGNAVSEADSSLKLQIPEQEIDLKYKYAQKWITETLQYLNTFNRPDLANYNVYILLTLVTRISYLCAPKSFLEEKLIEISSSYWINSQDGTQPQSTLMSQMIQKIHEIQNIPEQEFKACLYRTRDSFHKGNVMNFKSIKESLDWGIDMIKYLQNNNFHSHALYLTEYTFGCLLFDYNTLNIINKIYHLEMMLIHEDFFQELDIISPELIDNNGVFKKDFVESYIKEVVDKHKELSPDPIVFDYSSIDYTNKLTFCMSLCTSTSKMLSIYE
;
A
#
# COMPACT_ATOMS: atom_id res chain seq x y z
N MET A 1 21.08 1.70 -19.29
CA MET A 1 19.66 2.11 -19.18
C MET A 1 18.94 0.97 -18.50
N SER A 2 19.04 0.96 -17.17
CA SER A 2 18.16 0.15 -16.32
C SER A 2 16.73 0.57 -16.61
N ASP A 3 15.83 -0.40 -16.62
CA ASP A 3 14.42 -0.20 -16.93
C ASP A 3 13.77 0.61 -15.78
N VAL A 4 13.84 1.93 -15.87
CA VAL A 4 13.28 2.88 -14.88
C VAL A 4 11.77 2.64 -14.68
N SER A 5 11.11 1.94 -15.61
CA SER A 5 9.71 1.48 -15.50
C SER A 5 9.47 0.36 -14.47
N ALA A 6 10.51 -0.22 -13.85
CA ALA A 6 10.36 -1.31 -12.87
C ALA A 6 10.32 -0.86 -11.40
N LEU A 7 10.58 0.43 -11.10
CA LEU A 7 10.60 0.95 -9.73
C LEU A 7 9.17 1.24 -9.24
N LYS A 8 8.82 0.65 -8.09
CA LYS A 8 7.52 0.79 -7.44
C LYS A 8 7.71 1.40 -6.05
N PHE A 9 6.85 2.34 -5.69
CA PHE A 9 6.84 3.03 -4.41
C PHE A 9 5.44 2.95 -3.78
N GLY A 10 5.42 2.83 -2.46
CA GLY A 10 4.19 2.68 -1.68
C GLY A 10 3.49 1.33 -1.87
N ALA A 11 2.35 1.20 -1.21
CA ALA A 11 1.47 0.05 -1.34
C ALA A 11 0.77 0.01 -2.71
N TYR A 12 0.43 -1.19 -3.16
CA TYR A 12 -0.35 -1.40 -4.37
C TYR A 12 -1.78 -0.89 -4.20
N CYS A 13 -2.29 -0.15 -5.18
CA CYS A 13 -3.64 0.39 -5.24
C CYS A 13 -4.42 -0.24 -6.40
N ASP A 14 -5.49 -0.98 -6.08
CA ASP A 14 -6.43 -1.57 -7.04
C ASP A 14 -7.60 -0.63 -7.42
N ASN A 15 -7.62 0.60 -6.88
CA ASN A 15 -8.59 1.64 -7.22
C ASN A 15 -8.17 2.44 -8.48
N ASN A 16 -7.85 1.71 -9.53
CA ASN A 16 -7.32 2.23 -10.81
C ASN A 16 -8.04 1.64 -12.04
N LYS A 17 -9.26 1.10 -11.84
CA LYS A 17 -10.00 0.40 -12.88
C LYS A 17 -10.36 1.33 -14.05
N ASN A 18 -10.04 0.87 -15.26
CA ASN A 18 -10.41 1.60 -16.47
C ASN A 18 -11.88 1.36 -16.85
N ARG A 19 -12.38 2.19 -17.76
CA ARG A 19 -13.76 2.10 -18.24
C ARG A 19 -14.15 0.70 -18.75
N LYS A 20 -13.27 0.00 -19.48
CA LYS A 20 -13.57 -1.36 -19.98
C LYS A 20 -13.70 -2.36 -18.84
N GLN A 21 -12.91 -2.22 -17.77
CA GLN A 21 -13.02 -3.07 -16.60
C GLN A 21 -14.33 -2.82 -15.85
N LEU A 22 -14.72 -1.55 -15.69
CA LEU A 22 -16.01 -1.20 -15.07
C LEU A 22 -17.20 -1.72 -15.91
N GLU A 23 -17.13 -1.58 -17.23
CA GLU A 23 -18.11 -2.17 -18.16
C GLU A 23 -18.16 -3.71 -18.02
N ALA A 24 -17.01 -4.39 -17.94
CA ALA A 24 -16.95 -5.83 -17.73
C ALA A 24 -17.54 -6.27 -16.38
N TYR A 25 -17.31 -5.51 -15.30
CA TYR A 25 -17.94 -5.81 -14.01
C TYR A 25 -19.47 -5.75 -14.09
N ASN A 26 -20.02 -4.73 -14.77
CA ASN A 26 -21.46 -4.64 -15.00
C ASN A 26 -21.96 -5.77 -15.90
N GLN A 27 -21.23 -6.09 -16.97
CA GLN A 27 -21.57 -7.19 -17.86
C GLN A 27 -21.57 -8.55 -17.14
N ALA A 28 -20.66 -8.75 -16.18
CA ALA A 28 -20.64 -9.95 -15.37
C ALA A 28 -21.98 -10.15 -14.63
N TRP A 29 -22.56 -9.10 -14.06
CA TRP A 29 -23.87 -9.20 -13.42
C TRP A 29 -24.97 -9.62 -14.40
N GLU A 30 -25.02 -8.99 -15.57
CA GLU A 30 -25.99 -9.34 -16.62
C GLU A 30 -25.83 -10.80 -17.08
N ASP A 31 -24.59 -11.27 -17.22
CA ASP A 31 -24.29 -12.66 -17.60
C ASP A 31 -24.76 -13.65 -16.55
N PHE A 32 -24.55 -13.36 -15.26
CA PHE A 32 -25.02 -14.22 -14.17
C PHE A 32 -26.55 -14.29 -14.12
N ASP A 33 -27.25 -13.17 -14.32
CA ASP A 33 -28.71 -13.13 -14.39
C ASP A 33 -29.24 -13.90 -15.62
N ALA A 34 -28.54 -13.81 -16.75
CA ALA A 34 -28.82 -14.57 -17.97
C ALA A 34 -28.37 -16.04 -17.93
N HIS A 35 -27.79 -16.51 -16.81
CA HIS A 35 -27.22 -17.86 -16.64
C HIS A 35 -26.03 -18.17 -17.58
N ASN A 36 -25.40 -17.15 -18.15
CA ASN A 36 -24.17 -17.21 -18.94
C ASN A 36 -22.92 -17.22 -18.04
N TYR A 37 -22.87 -18.17 -17.11
CA TYR A 37 -21.90 -18.15 -16.00
C TYR A 37 -20.43 -18.15 -16.44
N PHE A 38 -20.09 -18.83 -17.54
CA PHE A 38 -18.72 -18.83 -18.04
C PHE A 38 -18.26 -17.42 -18.43
N GLN A 39 -19.06 -16.72 -19.21
CA GLN A 39 -18.78 -15.34 -19.62
C GLN A 39 -18.77 -14.40 -18.40
N GLY A 40 -19.69 -14.61 -17.46
CA GLY A 40 -19.73 -13.85 -16.20
C GLY A 40 -18.45 -14.03 -15.37
N VAL A 41 -17.91 -15.26 -15.28
CA VAL A 41 -16.63 -15.53 -14.60
C VAL A 41 -15.45 -14.90 -15.34
N GLU A 42 -15.42 -14.98 -16.67
CA GLU A 42 -14.36 -14.32 -17.47
C GLU A 42 -14.40 -12.78 -17.28
N ASN A 43 -15.59 -12.19 -17.26
CA ASN A 43 -15.76 -10.75 -17.10
C ASN A 43 -15.31 -10.25 -15.71
N ILE A 44 -15.65 -10.96 -14.62
CA ILE A 44 -15.17 -10.59 -13.28
C ILE A 44 -13.65 -10.81 -13.13
N LEU A 45 -13.08 -11.83 -13.76
CA LEU A 45 -11.63 -12.04 -13.78
C LEU A 45 -10.92 -10.93 -14.58
N PHE A 46 -11.48 -10.50 -15.71
CA PHE A 46 -10.96 -9.37 -16.47
C PHE A 46 -10.98 -8.06 -15.67
N TYR A 47 -12.04 -7.83 -14.89
CA TYR A 47 -12.12 -6.69 -13.96
C TYR A 47 -10.97 -6.69 -12.92
N LEU A 48 -10.56 -7.87 -12.44
CA LEU A 48 -9.49 -8.03 -11.46
C LEU A 48 -8.08 -7.90 -12.06
N LYS A 49 -7.93 -8.01 -13.38
CA LYS A 49 -6.63 -8.00 -14.04
C LYS A 49 -5.96 -6.63 -13.99
N ASP A 50 -4.70 -6.57 -13.61
CA ASP A 50 -3.81 -5.43 -13.74
C ASP A 50 -2.60 -5.85 -14.59
N GLU A 51 -2.58 -5.35 -15.84
CA GLU A 51 -1.54 -5.70 -16.81
C GLU A 51 -0.14 -5.21 -16.38
N ASN A 52 -0.06 -4.12 -15.61
CA ASN A 52 1.22 -3.60 -15.14
C ASN A 52 1.80 -4.46 -14.01
N GLU A 53 0.93 -5.09 -13.23
CA GLU A 53 1.32 -6.03 -12.18
C GLU A 53 1.56 -7.44 -12.72
N GLY A 54 0.89 -7.81 -13.82
CA GLY A 54 0.84 -9.21 -14.25
C GLY A 54 0.25 -10.11 -13.18
N ASN A 55 -0.71 -9.57 -12.42
CA ASN A 55 -1.24 -10.16 -11.20
C ASN A 55 -2.14 -11.39 -11.46
N LEU A 56 -2.71 -11.51 -12.66
CA LEU A 56 -3.68 -12.54 -13.02
C LEU A 56 -3.38 -13.12 -14.41
N GLN A 57 -3.32 -14.45 -14.48
CA GLN A 57 -3.19 -15.21 -15.72
C GLN A 57 -4.40 -16.14 -15.86
N ILE A 58 -5.05 -16.13 -17.03
CA ILE A 58 -6.22 -16.96 -17.33
C ILE A 58 -5.86 -17.91 -18.46
N ILE A 59 -6.18 -19.19 -18.27
CA ILE A 59 -6.02 -20.27 -19.25
C ILE A 59 -7.42 -20.84 -19.51
N SER A 60 -8.01 -20.48 -20.65
CA SER A 60 -9.27 -21.04 -21.12
C SER A 60 -9.00 -22.35 -21.85
N ASN A 61 -9.67 -23.43 -21.43
CA ASN A 61 -9.54 -24.76 -22.02
C ASN A 61 -10.64 -24.98 -23.06
N GLU A 62 -10.34 -25.75 -24.11
CA GLU A 62 -11.28 -26.07 -25.20
C GLU A 62 -12.59 -26.71 -24.74
N ASN A 63 -12.62 -27.30 -23.55
CA ASN A 63 -13.77 -28.02 -22.99
C ASN A 63 -14.80 -27.11 -22.28
N GLY A 64 -14.68 -25.79 -22.39
CA GLY A 64 -15.56 -24.86 -21.67
C GLY A 64 -15.26 -24.77 -20.17
N SER A 65 -14.02 -25.08 -19.78
CA SER A 65 -13.50 -24.83 -18.44
C SER A 65 -12.41 -23.78 -18.50
N LEU A 66 -12.23 -23.02 -17.43
CA LEU A 66 -11.13 -22.08 -17.28
C LEU A 66 -10.34 -22.41 -16.02
N SER A 67 -9.05 -22.12 -16.08
CA SER A 67 -8.15 -22.13 -14.93
C SER A 67 -7.43 -20.79 -14.87
N PHE A 68 -7.07 -20.35 -13.67
CA PHE A 68 -6.38 -19.08 -13.51
C PHE A 68 -5.39 -19.13 -12.34
N GLU A 69 -4.37 -18.29 -12.43
CA GLU A 69 -3.41 -18.04 -11.37
C GLU A 69 -3.43 -16.57 -11.00
N MET A 70 -3.42 -16.29 -9.70
CA MET A 70 -3.45 -14.92 -9.18
C MET A 70 -2.44 -14.76 -8.04
N TYR A 71 -1.85 -13.57 -7.94
CA TYR A 71 -0.76 -13.29 -7.01
C TYR A 71 -1.10 -12.16 -6.05
N GLN A 72 -0.66 -12.29 -4.80
CA GLN A 72 -0.73 -11.25 -3.77
C GLN A 72 0.47 -11.40 -2.85
N GLY A 73 1.35 -10.42 -2.77
CA GLY A 73 2.54 -10.49 -1.93
C GLY A 73 3.34 -11.78 -2.14
N SER A 74 3.50 -12.58 -1.08
CA SER A 74 4.13 -13.91 -1.10
C SER A 74 3.15 -15.08 -1.28
N ALA A 75 1.88 -14.79 -1.55
CA ALA A 75 0.85 -15.79 -1.81
C ALA A 75 0.54 -15.96 -3.30
N LYS A 76 0.31 -17.22 -3.69
CA LYS A 76 -0.21 -17.63 -4.99
C LYS A 76 -1.52 -18.38 -4.83
N LEU A 77 -2.52 -17.96 -5.61
CA LEU A 77 -3.81 -18.61 -5.74
C LEU A 77 -3.89 -19.31 -7.09
N THR A 78 -4.44 -20.52 -7.08
CA THR A 78 -4.87 -21.25 -8.27
C THR A 78 -6.36 -21.44 -8.23
N GLY A 79 -7.05 -21.16 -9.32
CA GLY A 79 -8.49 -21.33 -9.43
C GLY A 79 -8.93 -22.01 -10.71
N SER A 80 -10.16 -22.51 -10.70
CA SER A 80 -10.78 -23.22 -11.83
C SER A 80 -12.29 -23.07 -11.81
N PHE A 81 -12.89 -23.01 -12.99
CA PHE A 81 -14.33 -23.09 -13.18
C PHE A 81 -14.64 -24.05 -14.34
N ASP A 82 -15.50 -25.04 -14.09
CA ASP A 82 -15.86 -26.09 -15.05
C ASP A 82 -17.28 -25.93 -15.63
N GLY A 83 -17.92 -24.77 -15.41
CA GLY A 83 -19.31 -24.51 -15.77
C GLY A 83 -20.32 -24.83 -14.67
N ASN A 84 -19.97 -25.68 -13.69
CA ASN A 84 -20.86 -26.05 -12.59
C ASN A 84 -20.29 -25.71 -11.21
N LYS A 85 -18.97 -25.71 -11.07
CA LYS A 85 -18.28 -25.48 -9.79
C LYS A 85 -17.14 -24.51 -9.97
N PHE A 86 -17.13 -23.48 -9.13
CA PHE A 86 -16.01 -22.57 -8.97
C PHE A 86 -15.17 -23.01 -7.78
N TYR A 87 -13.88 -23.19 -7.99
CA TYR A 87 -12.92 -23.58 -6.96
C TYR A 87 -11.70 -22.66 -7.03
N ALA A 88 -11.23 -22.21 -5.87
CA ALA A 88 -9.95 -21.54 -5.75
C ALA A 88 -9.25 -21.94 -4.45
N SER A 89 -7.92 -22.02 -4.51
CA SER A 89 -7.06 -22.38 -3.40
C SER A 89 -5.83 -21.48 -3.41
N ALA A 90 -5.53 -20.87 -2.27
CA ALA A 90 -4.26 -20.21 -2.01
C ALA A 90 -3.47 -21.05 -1.00
N VAL A 91 -2.20 -21.35 -1.32
CA VAL A 91 -1.32 -22.05 -0.38
C VAL A 91 -0.79 -21.05 0.62
N ILE A 92 -0.88 -21.37 1.91
CA ILE A 92 -0.38 -20.53 3.00
C ILE A 92 1.04 -20.97 3.33
N THR A 93 1.20 -22.22 3.76
CA THR A 93 2.48 -22.76 4.19
C THR A 93 2.43 -24.29 4.23
N LYS A 94 3.58 -24.94 4.41
CA LYS A 94 3.67 -26.37 4.64
C LYS A 94 4.05 -26.63 6.10
N LEU A 95 3.29 -27.52 6.75
CA LEU A 95 3.58 -27.90 8.13
C LEU A 95 4.65 -28.99 8.17
N GLU A 96 5.81 -28.65 8.73
CA GLU A 96 6.88 -29.61 8.99
C GLU A 96 6.57 -30.43 10.25
N LYS A 97 5.98 -29.79 11.26
CA LYS A 97 5.64 -30.41 12.55
C LYS A 97 4.21 -30.07 12.96
N ALA A 98 3.54 -31.03 13.59
CA ALA A 98 2.24 -30.78 14.18
C ALA A 98 2.37 -29.79 15.35
N SER A 99 1.59 -28.72 15.34
CA SER A 99 1.53 -27.73 16.41
C SER A 99 0.08 -27.44 16.78
N SER A 100 -0.32 -27.85 17.98
CA SER A 100 -1.68 -27.62 18.49
C SER A 100 -2.00 -26.14 18.67
N ILE A 101 -0.97 -25.32 18.93
CA ILE A 101 -1.08 -23.85 19.04
C ILE A 101 -1.41 -23.25 17.67
N VAL A 102 -0.68 -23.68 16.62
CA VAL A 102 -0.96 -23.24 15.24
C VAL A 102 -2.37 -23.67 14.84
N MET A 103 -2.73 -24.94 15.07
CA MET A 103 -4.08 -25.43 14.73
C MET A 103 -5.20 -24.63 15.41
N ARG A 104 -5.05 -24.30 16.71
CA ARG A 104 -6.05 -23.52 17.44
C ARG A 104 -6.19 -22.11 16.86
N LYS A 105 -5.07 -21.42 16.62
CA LYS A 105 -5.08 -20.08 15.99
C LYS A 105 -5.79 -20.12 14.62
N LEU A 106 -5.50 -21.13 13.79
CA LEU A 106 -6.14 -21.25 12.47
C LEU A 106 -7.64 -21.55 12.58
N LEU A 107 -8.07 -22.35 13.57
CA LEU A 107 -9.50 -22.58 13.84
C LEU A 107 -10.21 -21.32 14.30
N ASP A 108 -9.56 -20.50 15.12
CA ASP A 108 -10.12 -19.21 15.56
C ASP A 108 -10.25 -18.25 14.37
N ARG A 109 -9.23 -18.18 13.50
CA ARG A 109 -9.29 -17.37 12.27
C ARG A 109 -10.41 -17.83 11.33
N ASN A 110 -10.65 -19.14 11.21
CA ASN A 110 -11.74 -19.68 10.39
C ASN A 110 -13.13 -19.19 10.80
N GLN A 111 -13.36 -18.82 12.07
CA GLN A 111 -14.67 -18.33 12.52
C GLN A 111 -15.03 -16.96 11.93
N GLY A 112 -14.03 -16.18 11.51
CA GLY A 112 -14.23 -14.85 10.93
C GLY A 112 -14.32 -14.83 9.39
N LEU A 113 -14.10 -15.96 8.72
CA LEU A 113 -14.10 -16.03 7.26
C LEU A 113 -15.53 -16.15 6.71
N LEU A 114 -15.83 -15.37 5.67
CA LEU A 114 -17.16 -15.29 5.08
C LEU A 114 -17.28 -16.09 3.78
N PHE A 115 -16.20 -16.14 3.00
CA PHE A 115 -16.21 -16.71 1.64
C PHE A 115 -15.30 -17.93 1.50
N SER A 116 -14.39 -18.12 2.44
CA SER A 116 -13.36 -19.15 2.38
C SER A 116 -13.21 -19.91 3.70
N ARG A 117 -12.35 -20.91 3.68
CA ARG A 117 -11.92 -21.64 4.89
C ARG A 117 -10.47 -22.07 4.77
N ILE A 118 -9.77 -22.06 5.89
CA ILE A 118 -8.44 -22.66 6.03
C ILE A 118 -8.62 -24.17 6.19
N ALA A 119 -7.89 -24.93 5.38
CA ALA A 119 -7.88 -26.38 5.38
C ALA A 119 -6.46 -26.92 5.38
N LEU A 120 -6.26 -28.04 6.08
CA LEU A 120 -5.04 -28.83 6.02
C LEU A 120 -5.24 -29.96 5.02
N LYS A 121 -4.45 -29.96 3.95
CA LYS A 121 -4.42 -31.02 2.93
C LYS A 121 -3.65 -32.24 3.44
N THR A 122 -3.86 -33.39 2.79
CA THR A 122 -3.25 -34.67 3.17
C THR A 122 -1.72 -34.67 3.09
N ASP A 123 -1.15 -33.84 2.23
CA ASP A 123 0.29 -33.61 2.05
C ASP A 123 0.90 -32.63 3.08
N LYS A 124 0.13 -32.28 4.12
CA LYS A 124 0.46 -31.29 5.16
C LYS A 124 0.54 -29.85 4.66
N THR A 125 0.01 -29.57 3.47
CA THR A 125 -0.10 -28.21 2.95
C THR A 125 -1.29 -27.52 3.58
N LEU A 126 -1.04 -26.38 4.24
CA LEU A 126 -2.07 -25.50 4.72
C LEU A 126 -2.52 -24.59 3.57
N SER A 127 -3.82 -24.52 3.32
CA SER A 127 -4.37 -23.71 2.24
C SER A 127 -5.65 -23.02 2.67
N ALA A 128 -5.85 -21.79 2.22
CA ALA A 128 -7.16 -21.18 2.18
C ALA A 128 -7.88 -21.68 0.91
N ILE A 129 -9.14 -22.08 1.03
CA ILE A 129 -9.94 -22.63 -0.08
C ILE A 129 -11.35 -22.03 -0.11
N MET A 130 -11.83 -21.78 -1.32
CA MET A 130 -13.23 -21.48 -1.59
C MET A 130 -13.77 -22.46 -2.65
N SER A 131 -15.03 -22.84 -2.51
CA SER A 131 -15.66 -23.84 -3.37
C SER A 131 -17.16 -23.63 -3.40
N TYR A 132 -17.67 -23.14 -4.53
CA TYR A 132 -19.09 -22.83 -4.71
C TYR A 132 -19.64 -23.55 -5.94
N THR A 133 -20.88 -24.01 -5.84
CA THR A 133 -21.62 -24.43 -7.04
C THR A 133 -22.15 -23.20 -7.75
N VAL A 134 -22.38 -23.33 -9.06
CA VAL A 134 -22.76 -22.22 -9.94
C VAL A 134 -24.04 -21.52 -9.49
N GLN A 135 -24.99 -22.24 -8.86
CA GLN A 135 -26.24 -21.67 -8.36
C GLN A 135 -26.05 -20.69 -7.20
N MET A 136 -24.95 -20.81 -6.46
CA MET A 136 -24.61 -19.92 -5.35
C MET A 136 -23.67 -18.80 -5.79
N LEU A 137 -23.13 -18.86 -7.00
CA LEU A 137 -22.09 -17.98 -7.46
C LEU A 137 -22.70 -16.66 -7.95
N LYS A 138 -22.04 -15.55 -7.61
CA LYS A 138 -22.33 -14.19 -8.08
C LYS A 138 -21.01 -13.43 -8.23
N PRO A 139 -20.96 -12.35 -9.03
CA PRO A 139 -19.74 -11.55 -9.19
C PRO A 139 -19.10 -11.15 -7.85
N ASP A 140 -19.89 -10.71 -6.87
CA ASP A 140 -19.38 -10.32 -5.55
C ASP A 140 -18.78 -11.48 -4.75
N ILE A 141 -19.37 -12.69 -4.84
CA ILE A 141 -18.82 -13.86 -4.14
C ILE A 141 -17.46 -14.23 -4.71
N ILE A 142 -17.28 -14.08 -6.03
CA ILE A 142 -15.97 -14.28 -6.67
C ILE A 142 -15.01 -13.19 -6.22
N TYR A 143 -15.39 -11.92 -6.33
CA TYR A 143 -14.54 -10.79 -5.97
C TYR A 143 -14.08 -10.85 -4.51
N TYR A 144 -15.03 -10.89 -3.56
CA TYR A 144 -14.71 -10.89 -2.13
C TYR A 144 -14.10 -12.22 -1.69
N GLY A 145 -14.46 -13.34 -2.32
CA GLY A 145 -13.86 -14.64 -2.03
C GLY A 145 -12.39 -14.73 -2.44
N LEU A 146 -12.05 -14.26 -3.65
CA LEU A 146 -10.65 -14.19 -4.09
C LEU A 146 -9.85 -13.20 -3.26
N ARG A 147 -10.44 -12.06 -2.89
CA ARG A 147 -9.82 -11.07 -1.99
C ARG A 147 -9.53 -11.65 -0.62
N GLU A 148 -10.52 -12.30 0.01
CA GLU A 148 -10.35 -12.93 1.32
C GLU A 148 -9.27 -14.02 1.26
N LEU A 149 -9.27 -14.87 0.22
CA LEU A 149 -8.29 -15.95 0.07
C LEU A 149 -6.85 -15.45 -0.03
N LEU A 150 -6.59 -14.49 -0.90
CA LEU A 150 -5.24 -14.01 -1.18
C LEU A 150 -4.68 -13.19 -0.02
N LEU A 151 -5.47 -12.24 0.52
CA LEU A 151 -5.03 -11.44 1.66
C LEU A 151 -4.80 -12.30 2.91
N LEU A 152 -5.66 -13.30 3.14
CA LEU A 152 -5.47 -14.22 4.26
C LEU A 152 -4.21 -15.08 4.09
N ALA A 153 -3.92 -15.52 2.87
CA ALA A 153 -2.74 -16.35 2.61
C ALA A 153 -1.44 -15.56 2.79
N ASP A 154 -1.39 -14.33 2.29
CA ASP A 154 -0.27 -13.38 2.43
C ASP A 154 -0.10 -12.86 3.87
N GLU A 155 -1.16 -12.80 4.67
CA GLU A 155 -1.03 -12.42 6.09
C GLU A 155 -0.53 -13.62 6.92
N LEU A 156 -1.05 -14.82 6.65
CA LEU A 156 -0.77 -15.98 7.47
C LEU A 156 0.59 -16.62 7.18
N ASP A 157 1.11 -16.53 5.96
CA ASP A 157 2.43 -17.09 5.66
C ASP A 157 3.53 -16.34 6.43
N ASP A 158 3.57 -15.01 6.32
CA ASP A 158 4.46 -14.12 7.05
C ASP A 158 4.32 -14.31 8.56
N PHE A 159 3.08 -14.27 9.07
CA PHE A 159 2.82 -14.46 10.50
C PHE A 159 3.31 -15.82 11.01
N LEU A 160 3.04 -16.90 10.27
CA LEU A 160 3.40 -18.25 10.70
C LEU A 160 4.91 -18.47 10.64
N ILE A 161 5.59 -17.95 9.62
CA ILE A 161 7.05 -18.05 9.50
C ILE A 161 7.71 -17.29 10.65
N LEU A 162 7.28 -16.05 10.91
CA LEU A 162 7.83 -15.21 11.96
C LEU A 162 7.68 -15.83 13.36
N ASN A 163 6.50 -16.39 13.65
CA ASN A 163 6.17 -16.88 14.99
C ASN A 163 6.46 -18.38 15.20
N PHE A 164 6.56 -19.16 14.12
CA PHE A 164 6.64 -20.62 14.17
C PHE A 164 7.61 -21.23 13.15
N GLY A 165 8.61 -20.50 12.64
CA GLY A 165 9.51 -20.95 11.55
C GLY A 165 10.18 -22.32 11.71
N ASN A 166 10.26 -22.88 12.92
CA ASN A 166 10.73 -24.26 13.15
C ASN A 166 9.69 -25.36 12.84
N ALA A 167 8.44 -24.98 12.59
CA ALA A 167 7.29 -25.86 12.39
C ALA A 167 6.62 -25.66 11.01
N VAL A 168 6.99 -24.62 10.28
CA VAL A 168 6.43 -24.25 8.97
C VAL A 168 7.54 -23.90 7.97
N SER A 169 7.27 -24.00 6.68
CA SER A 169 8.19 -23.59 5.61
C SER A 169 7.47 -22.74 4.56
N GLU A 170 8.21 -21.81 3.91
CA GLU A 170 7.68 -21.00 2.81
C GLU A 170 7.09 -21.88 1.71
N ALA A 171 5.90 -21.52 1.23
CA ALA A 171 5.21 -22.28 0.19
C ALA A 171 5.91 -22.15 -1.16
N ASP A 172 6.31 -20.93 -1.53
CA ASP A 172 6.95 -20.64 -2.81
C ASP A 172 7.81 -19.37 -2.72
N SER A 173 9.13 -19.54 -2.60
CA SER A 173 10.06 -18.41 -2.57
C SER A 173 10.23 -17.72 -3.93
N SER A 174 9.76 -18.31 -5.03
CA SER A 174 9.87 -17.73 -6.37
C SER A 174 8.95 -16.52 -6.59
N LEU A 175 7.99 -16.31 -5.68
CA LEU A 175 7.08 -15.17 -5.69
C LEU A 175 7.77 -13.87 -5.26
N LYS A 176 8.92 -13.96 -4.58
CA LYS A 176 9.76 -12.83 -4.19
C LYS A 176 10.61 -12.40 -5.39
N LEU A 177 10.21 -11.32 -6.04
CA LEU A 177 10.94 -10.75 -7.17
C LEU A 177 12.15 -9.97 -6.64
N GLN A 178 13.33 -10.48 -6.94
CA GLN A 178 14.58 -9.81 -6.56
C GLN A 178 14.68 -8.44 -7.24
N ILE A 179 15.23 -7.48 -6.49
CA ILE A 179 15.54 -6.14 -6.99
C ILE A 179 17.06 -5.97 -7.05
N PRO A 180 17.59 -5.04 -7.85
CA PRO A 180 19.04 -4.83 -7.96
C PRO A 180 19.69 -4.58 -6.59
N GLU A 181 20.86 -5.18 -6.34
CA GLU A 181 21.61 -5.02 -5.07
C GLU A 181 21.89 -3.55 -4.74
N GLN A 182 22.17 -2.74 -5.78
CA GLN A 182 22.33 -1.29 -5.65
C GLN A 182 21.09 -0.60 -5.07
N GLU A 183 19.89 -1.02 -5.48
CA GLU A 183 18.63 -0.48 -4.94
C GLU A 183 18.44 -0.90 -3.47
N ILE A 184 18.76 -2.15 -3.13
CA ILE A 184 18.68 -2.69 -1.76
C ILE A 184 19.59 -1.89 -0.83
N ASP A 185 20.86 -1.74 -1.22
CA ASP A 185 21.88 -1.02 -0.46
C ASP A 185 21.48 0.44 -0.24
N LEU A 186 20.96 1.09 -1.29
CA LEU A 186 20.51 2.47 -1.21
C LEU A 186 19.32 2.63 -0.26
N LYS A 187 18.30 1.78 -0.38
CA LYS A 187 17.13 1.82 0.50
C LYS A 187 17.50 1.59 1.96
N TYR A 188 18.41 0.65 2.24
CA TYR A 188 18.93 0.44 3.58
C TYR A 188 19.67 1.68 4.12
N LYS A 189 20.62 2.21 3.32
CA LYS A 189 21.39 3.42 3.65
C LYS A 189 20.46 4.59 4.02
N TYR A 190 19.46 4.86 3.19
CA TYR A 190 18.55 5.98 3.41
C TYR A 190 17.56 5.75 4.56
N ALA A 191 17.06 4.53 4.75
CA ALA A 191 16.25 4.22 5.93
C ALA A 191 17.02 4.48 7.23
N GLN A 192 18.27 4.01 7.33
CA GLN A 192 19.14 4.24 8.49
C GLN A 192 19.47 5.74 8.68
N LYS A 193 19.72 6.46 7.58
CA LYS A 193 19.92 7.92 7.58
C LYS A 193 18.71 8.63 8.15
N TRP A 194 17.51 8.41 7.60
CA TRP A 194 16.28 9.07 8.04
C TRP A 194 15.94 8.76 9.50
N ILE A 195 16.08 7.51 9.94
CA ILE A 195 15.88 7.14 11.35
C ILE A 195 16.83 7.94 12.25
N THR A 196 18.12 7.98 11.89
CA THR A 196 19.15 8.66 12.68
C THR A 196 18.88 10.16 12.76
N GLU A 197 18.61 10.80 11.62
CA GLU A 197 18.34 12.25 11.54
C GLU A 197 17.08 12.63 12.29
N THR A 198 15.98 11.87 12.15
CA THR A 198 14.73 12.12 12.86
C THR A 198 14.89 11.99 14.37
N LEU A 199 15.58 10.96 14.86
CA LEU A 199 15.83 10.78 16.30
C LEU A 199 16.75 11.87 16.86
N GLN A 200 17.78 12.28 16.12
CA GLN A 200 18.65 13.40 16.51
C GLN A 200 17.88 14.73 16.56
N TYR A 201 17.01 14.97 15.56
CA TYR A 201 16.17 16.15 15.51
C TYR A 201 15.24 16.22 16.72
N LEU A 202 14.55 15.12 17.02
CA LEU A 202 13.66 15.04 18.19
C LEU A 202 14.43 15.20 19.50
N ASN A 203 15.62 14.61 19.66
CA ASN A 203 16.43 14.83 20.86
C ASN A 203 16.84 16.29 21.06
N THR A 204 17.09 17.03 19.98
CA THR A 204 17.48 18.45 20.02
C THR A 204 16.29 19.37 20.28
N PHE A 205 15.12 19.04 19.71
CA PHE A 205 13.90 19.85 19.76
C PHE A 205 12.76 19.25 20.61
N ASN A 206 13.09 18.37 21.56
CA ASN A 206 12.09 17.75 22.44
C ASN A 206 11.55 18.77 23.45
N ARG A 207 10.54 19.54 23.03
CA ARG A 207 9.79 20.39 23.94
C ARG A 207 8.45 19.74 24.32
N PRO A 208 8.12 19.65 25.61
CA PRO A 208 6.86 19.05 26.06
C PRO A 208 5.61 19.72 25.48
N ASP A 209 5.65 21.03 25.22
CA ASP A 209 4.55 21.79 24.59
C ASP A 209 4.30 21.39 23.13
N LEU A 210 5.28 20.75 22.48
CA LEU A 210 5.18 20.27 21.11
C LEU A 210 5.01 18.75 20.99
N ALA A 211 4.79 18.04 22.10
CA ALA A 211 4.64 16.58 22.09
C ALA A 211 3.56 16.09 21.10
N ASN A 212 2.46 16.83 20.99
CA ASN A 212 1.37 16.54 20.05
C ASN A 212 1.80 16.68 18.57
N TYR A 213 2.80 17.51 18.27
CA TYR A 213 3.32 17.71 16.92
C TYR A 213 4.51 16.78 16.62
N ASN A 214 5.33 16.48 17.63
CA ASN A 214 6.50 15.60 17.50
C ASN A 214 6.11 14.17 17.09
N VAL A 215 4.92 13.70 17.47
CA VAL A 215 4.44 12.40 17.00
C VAL A 215 4.27 12.36 15.48
N TYR A 216 3.83 13.45 14.85
CA TYR A 216 3.70 13.48 13.39
C TYR A 216 5.05 13.37 12.69
N ILE A 217 6.15 13.80 13.31
CA ILE A 217 7.50 13.56 12.78
C ILE A 217 7.81 12.07 12.74
N LEU A 218 7.49 11.33 13.82
CA LEU A 218 7.68 9.87 13.88
C LEU A 218 6.76 9.15 12.89
N LEU A 219 5.51 9.57 12.77
CA LEU A 219 4.58 9.01 11.79
C LEU A 219 5.03 9.32 10.35
N THR A 220 5.60 10.50 10.09
CA THR A 220 6.21 10.83 8.80
C THR A 220 7.36 9.88 8.49
N LEU A 221 8.24 9.60 9.46
CA LEU A 221 9.34 8.66 9.27
C LEU A 221 8.84 7.25 8.90
N VAL A 222 7.82 6.76 9.60
CA VAL A 222 7.23 5.44 9.34
C VAL A 222 6.62 5.38 7.94
N THR A 223 5.80 6.37 7.58
CA THR A 223 5.15 6.44 6.26
C THR A 223 6.15 6.64 5.12
N ARG A 224 7.22 7.42 5.34
CA ARG A 224 8.34 7.60 4.41
C ARG A 224 9.07 6.29 4.10
N ILE A 225 9.49 5.56 5.14
CA ILE A 225 10.18 4.27 4.96
C ILE A 225 9.24 3.29 4.25
N SER A 226 7.98 3.22 4.68
CA SER A 226 6.98 2.38 4.02
C SER A 226 6.82 2.73 2.53
N TYR A 227 6.80 4.02 2.18
CA TYR A 227 6.62 4.45 0.81
C TYR A 227 7.87 4.28 -0.07
N LEU A 228 9.02 4.81 0.36
CA LEU A 228 10.24 4.86 -0.46
C LEU A 228 11.00 3.53 -0.46
N CYS A 229 11.03 2.81 0.67
CA CYS A 229 11.69 1.51 0.75
C CYS A 229 10.76 0.38 0.33
N ALA A 230 9.45 0.51 0.61
CA ALA A 230 8.42 -0.53 0.39
C ALA A 230 8.86 -1.91 0.90
N PRO A 231 9.27 -2.03 2.18
CA PRO A 231 9.68 -3.30 2.73
C PRO A 231 8.51 -4.28 2.80
N LYS A 232 8.83 -5.57 2.83
CA LYS A 232 7.86 -6.67 2.96
C LYS A 232 8.12 -7.47 4.25
N SER A 233 7.23 -8.41 4.56
CA SER A 233 7.34 -9.31 5.72
C SER A 233 7.45 -8.53 7.05
N PHE A 234 8.23 -9.05 8.01
CA PHE A 234 8.27 -8.52 9.38
C PHE A 234 8.61 -7.03 9.50
N LEU A 235 9.34 -6.45 8.54
CA LEU A 235 9.65 -5.01 8.57
C LEU A 235 8.44 -4.16 8.19
N GLU A 236 7.61 -4.61 7.23
CA GLU A 236 6.30 -4.00 6.93
C GLU A 236 5.41 -4.03 8.18
N GLU A 237 5.31 -5.20 8.83
CA GLU A 237 4.52 -5.38 10.05
C GLU A 237 4.97 -4.44 11.18
N LYS A 238 6.28 -4.31 11.42
CA LYS A 238 6.82 -3.39 12.44
C LYS A 238 6.45 -1.93 12.18
N LEU A 239 6.47 -1.49 10.92
CA LEU A 239 6.06 -0.13 10.56
C LEU A 239 4.56 0.09 10.82
N ILE A 240 3.72 -0.87 10.42
CA ILE A 240 2.27 -0.84 10.69
C ILE A 240 1.99 -0.85 12.19
N GLU A 241 2.72 -1.65 12.96
CA GLU A 241 2.57 -1.77 14.42
C GLU A 241 2.87 -0.44 15.14
N ILE A 242 3.84 0.35 14.66
CA ILE A 242 4.16 1.67 15.23
C ILE A 242 2.97 2.62 15.09
N SER A 243 2.42 2.75 13.87
CA SER A 243 1.28 3.64 13.60
C SER A 243 0.01 3.17 14.31
N SER A 244 -0.36 1.91 14.12
CA SER A 244 -1.60 1.33 14.68
C SER A 244 -1.63 1.36 16.21
N SER A 245 -0.53 0.99 16.88
CA SER A 245 -0.46 1.03 18.34
C SER A 245 -0.62 2.44 18.88
N TYR A 246 -0.03 3.44 18.19
CA TYR A 246 -0.21 4.84 18.55
C TYR A 246 -1.68 5.26 18.45
N TRP A 247 -2.34 5.00 17.32
CA TRP A 247 -3.72 5.41 17.11
C TRP A 247 -4.70 4.76 18.08
N ILE A 248 -4.55 3.44 18.33
CA ILE A 248 -5.38 2.72 19.30
C ILE A 248 -5.23 3.32 20.70
N ASN A 249 -3.99 3.51 21.17
CA ASN A 249 -3.74 4.00 22.52
C ASN A 249 -4.07 5.50 22.67
N SER A 250 -3.91 6.29 21.59
CA SER A 250 -4.30 7.70 21.56
C SER A 250 -5.82 7.88 21.63
N GLN A 251 -6.59 6.97 21.03
CA GLN A 251 -8.06 6.99 21.10
C GLN A 251 -8.57 6.55 22.47
N ASP A 252 -7.92 5.57 23.10
CA ASP A 252 -8.21 5.15 24.47
C ASP A 252 -7.97 6.30 25.48
N GLY A 253 -6.96 7.14 25.23
CA GLY A 253 -6.70 8.36 25.99
C GLY A 253 -6.22 8.12 27.42
N THR A 254 -5.88 6.86 27.77
CA THR A 254 -5.40 6.49 29.11
C THR A 254 -3.94 6.85 29.35
N GLN A 255 -3.15 7.01 28.29
CA GLN A 255 -1.72 7.30 28.37
C GLN A 255 -1.40 8.74 27.93
N PRO A 256 -0.50 9.45 28.62
CA PRO A 256 -0.01 10.74 28.16
C PRO A 256 0.71 10.65 26.80
N GLN A 257 0.64 11.72 26.00
CA GLN A 257 1.27 11.78 24.68
C GLN A 257 2.79 11.51 24.72
N SER A 258 3.47 11.96 25.78
CA SER A 258 4.91 11.71 25.96
C SER A 258 5.24 10.22 26.11
N THR A 259 4.35 9.45 26.76
CA THR A 259 4.49 8.00 26.90
C THR A 259 4.31 7.31 25.55
N LEU A 260 3.28 7.69 24.80
CA LEU A 260 3.02 7.16 23.45
C LEU A 260 4.20 7.43 22.51
N MET A 261 4.72 8.67 22.52
CA MET A 261 5.91 9.04 21.74
C MET A 261 7.14 8.21 22.13
N SER A 262 7.36 7.97 23.43
CA SER A 262 8.48 7.15 23.91
C SER A 262 8.38 5.70 23.44
N GLN A 263 7.17 5.13 23.41
CA GLN A 263 6.92 3.78 22.86
C GLN A 263 7.22 3.71 21.36
N MET A 264 6.82 4.73 20.58
CA MET A 264 7.15 4.80 19.16
C MET A 264 8.67 4.88 18.93
N ILE A 265 9.37 5.73 19.70
CA ILE A 265 10.84 5.86 19.62
C ILE A 265 11.52 4.53 19.94
N GLN A 266 11.04 3.79 20.95
CA GLN A 266 11.57 2.48 21.29
C GLN A 266 11.44 1.49 20.11
N LYS A 267 10.25 1.40 19.49
CA LYS A 267 10.03 0.53 18.32
C LYS A 267 10.86 0.96 17.10
N ILE A 268 11.09 2.26 16.92
CA ILE A 268 11.97 2.77 15.86
C ILE A 268 13.43 2.39 16.12
N HIS A 269 13.88 2.41 17.38
CA HIS A 269 15.21 1.88 17.72
C HIS A 269 15.30 0.37 17.47
N GLU A 270 14.24 -0.40 17.69
CA GLU A 270 14.24 -1.82 17.32
C GLU A 270 14.46 -1.99 15.81
N ILE A 271 13.80 -1.18 14.97
CA ILE A 271 14.02 -1.17 13.51
C ILE A 271 15.45 -0.78 13.17
N GLN A 272 15.98 0.27 13.81
CA GLN A 272 17.34 0.76 13.58
C GLN A 272 18.39 -0.33 13.84
N ASN A 273 18.14 -1.18 14.84
CA ASN A 273 19.05 -2.24 15.28
C ASN A 273 18.84 -3.58 14.58
N ILE A 274 17.93 -3.69 13.61
CA ILE A 274 17.79 -4.89 12.79
C ILE A 274 19.13 -5.13 12.07
N PRO A 275 19.69 -6.36 12.12
CA PRO A 275 20.89 -6.69 11.37
C PRO A 275 20.73 -6.36 9.88
N GLU A 276 21.76 -5.78 9.26
CA GLU A 276 21.71 -5.32 7.86
C GLU A 276 21.21 -6.42 6.90
N GLN A 277 21.68 -7.65 7.08
CA GLN A 277 21.25 -8.80 6.27
C GLN A 277 19.76 -9.09 6.39
N GLU A 278 19.21 -9.01 7.61
CA GLU A 278 17.78 -9.24 7.86
C GLU A 278 16.93 -8.11 7.30
N PHE A 279 17.38 -6.85 7.44
CA PHE A 279 16.69 -5.70 6.86
C PHE A 279 16.64 -5.82 5.32
N LYS A 280 17.78 -6.10 4.70
CA LYS A 280 17.90 -6.23 3.24
C LYS A 280 17.08 -7.40 2.70
N ALA A 281 16.93 -8.49 3.47
CA ALA A 281 16.08 -9.61 3.09
C ALA A 281 14.60 -9.24 2.96
N CYS A 282 14.16 -8.14 3.60
CA CYS A 282 12.80 -7.60 3.46
C CYS A 282 12.60 -6.71 2.22
N LEU A 283 13.67 -6.43 1.45
CA LEU A 283 13.63 -5.54 0.30
C LEU A 283 13.53 -6.36 -1.00
N TYR A 284 12.31 -6.72 -1.35
CA TYR A 284 11.97 -7.40 -2.60
C TYR A 284 10.62 -6.91 -3.13
N ARG A 285 10.34 -7.23 -4.40
CA ARG A 285 9.06 -6.90 -5.04
C ARG A 285 8.14 -8.12 -5.04
N THR A 286 6.85 -7.83 -5.06
CA THR A 286 5.78 -8.82 -5.21
C THR A 286 4.82 -8.36 -6.29
N ARG A 287 3.89 -9.23 -6.66
CA ARG A 287 2.73 -8.87 -7.45
C ARG A 287 1.53 -8.83 -6.53
N ASP A 288 0.74 -7.78 -6.64
CA ASP A 288 -0.40 -7.55 -5.76
C ASP A 288 -1.68 -7.45 -6.60
N SER A 289 -2.77 -8.00 -6.08
CA SER A 289 -4.09 -7.95 -6.74
C SER A 289 -5.10 -7.11 -5.97
N PHE A 290 -4.90 -6.97 -4.66
CA PHE A 290 -5.77 -6.22 -3.77
C PHE A 290 -4.95 -5.36 -2.82
N HIS A 291 -5.47 -4.17 -2.52
CA HIS A 291 -4.94 -3.35 -1.43
C HIS A 291 -5.36 -3.96 -0.07
N LYS A 292 -4.44 -3.97 0.91
CA LYS A 292 -4.67 -4.50 2.28
C LYS A 292 -5.64 -3.62 3.09
N GLY A 293 -5.46 -2.30 3.04
CA GLY A 293 -6.30 -1.29 3.68
C GLY A 293 -7.69 -1.08 3.05
N ASN A 294 -8.56 -0.39 3.77
CA ASN A 294 -9.93 -0.08 3.34
C ASN A 294 -9.97 1.02 2.28
N VAL A 295 -10.98 1.00 1.42
CA VAL A 295 -11.23 2.08 0.45
C VAL A 295 -11.64 3.35 1.18
N MET A 296 -10.96 4.46 0.88
CA MET A 296 -11.34 5.78 1.37
C MET A 296 -12.11 6.53 0.29
N ASN A 297 -13.26 7.10 0.63
CA ASN A 297 -14.03 7.93 -0.30
C ASN A 297 -13.41 9.33 -0.45
N PHE A 298 -13.76 10.03 -1.55
CA PHE A 298 -13.25 11.36 -1.88
C PHE A 298 -13.43 12.39 -0.77
N LYS A 299 -14.60 12.40 -0.12
CA LYS A 299 -14.91 13.31 0.98
C LYS A 299 -13.97 13.10 2.17
N SER A 300 -13.75 11.86 2.58
CA SER A 300 -12.86 11.52 3.70
C SER A 300 -11.39 11.82 3.38
N ILE A 301 -10.96 11.64 2.13
CA ILE A 301 -9.62 12.06 1.68
C ILE A 301 -9.49 13.58 1.83
N LYS A 302 -10.47 14.34 1.33
CA LYS A 302 -10.48 15.80 1.40
C LYS A 302 -10.46 16.30 2.85
N GLU A 303 -11.33 15.77 3.71
CA GLU A 303 -11.38 16.13 5.13
C GLU A 303 -10.03 15.91 5.83
N SER A 304 -9.32 14.83 5.46
CA SER A 304 -7.98 14.53 5.99
C SER A 304 -6.93 15.53 5.49
N LEU A 305 -6.98 15.91 4.21
CA LEU A 305 -6.11 16.95 3.65
C LEU A 305 -6.37 18.31 4.30
N ASP A 306 -7.63 18.71 4.46
CA ASP A 306 -8.03 19.99 5.07
C ASP A 306 -7.55 20.10 6.51
N TRP A 307 -7.71 19.03 7.29
CA TRP A 307 -7.17 18.95 8.65
C TRP A 307 -5.65 19.13 8.66
N GLY A 308 -4.92 18.45 7.76
CA GLY A 308 -3.47 18.59 7.64
C GLY A 308 -3.07 20.02 7.28
N ILE A 309 -3.74 20.63 6.30
CA ILE A 309 -3.50 22.01 5.85
C ILE A 309 -3.64 23.01 7.00
N ASP A 310 -4.69 22.88 7.82
CA ASP A 310 -4.91 23.79 8.94
C ASP A 310 -3.83 23.65 10.02
N MET A 311 -3.37 22.43 10.29
CA MET A 311 -2.26 22.21 11.20
C MET A 311 -0.91 22.72 10.65
N ILE A 312 -0.66 22.55 9.35
CA ILE A 312 0.54 23.09 8.68
C ILE A 312 0.57 24.62 8.80
N LYS A 313 -0.55 25.29 8.52
CA LYS A 313 -0.70 26.75 8.69
C LYS A 313 -0.41 27.19 10.12
N TYR A 314 -0.94 26.46 11.10
CA TYR A 314 -0.68 26.77 12.51
C TYR A 314 0.81 26.71 12.82
N LEU A 315 1.50 25.63 12.43
CA LEU A 315 2.93 25.47 12.68
C LEU A 315 3.77 26.55 11.98
N GLN A 316 3.44 26.86 10.73
CA GLN A 316 4.11 27.91 9.96
C GLN A 316 3.95 29.28 10.64
N ASN A 317 2.73 29.66 11.03
CA ASN A 317 2.45 30.94 11.70
C ASN A 317 3.14 31.08 13.05
N ASN A 318 3.47 29.96 13.70
CA ASN A 318 4.20 29.91 14.97
C ASN A 318 5.72 29.66 14.79
N ASN A 319 6.24 29.81 13.56
CA ASN A 319 7.65 29.66 13.18
C ASN A 319 8.23 28.23 13.31
N PHE A 320 7.39 27.20 13.40
CA PHE A 320 7.81 25.79 13.41
C PHE A 320 7.90 25.21 11.99
N HIS A 321 8.70 25.86 11.13
CA HIS A 321 8.78 25.54 9.70
C HIS A 321 9.20 24.08 9.41
N SER A 322 10.14 23.53 10.19
CA SER A 322 10.56 22.13 10.04
C SER A 322 9.43 21.15 10.39
N HIS A 323 8.71 21.38 11.50
CA HIS A 323 7.52 20.58 11.84
C HIS A 323 6.45 20.68 10.78
N ALA A 324 6.24 21.87 10.22
CA ALA A 324 5.28 22.10 9.14
C ALA A 324 5.64 21.27 7.89
N LEU A 325 6.93 21.16 7.54
CA LEU A 325 7.39 20.35 6.41
C LEU A 325 7.26 18.84 6.66
N TYR A 326 7.49 18.35 7.88
CA TYR A 326 7.16 16.96 8.20
C TYR A 326 5.66 16.70 8.04
N LEU A 327 4.84 17.66 8.45
CA LEU A 327 3.40 17.51 8.41
C LEU A 327 2.83 17.55 6.99
N THR A 328 3.44 18.28 6.03
CA THR A 328 3.05 18.20 4.62
C THR A 328 3.24 16.77 4.09
N GLU A 329 4.40 16.17 4.36
CA GLU A 329 4.71 14.80 3.94
C GLU A 329 3.75 13.78 4.60
N TYR A 330 3.51 13.91 5.91
CA TYR A 330 2.56 13.03 6.61
C TYR A 330 1.13 13.14 6.10
N THR A 331 0.68 14.34 5.74
CA THR A 331 -0.70 14.60 5.28
C THR A 331 -1.06 13.75 4.06
N PHE A 332 -0.12 13.56 3.14
CA PHE A 332 -0.27 12.61 2.04
C PHE A 332 0.11 11.18 2.44
N GLY A 333 1.20 11.02 3.18
CA GLY A 333 1.75 9.73 3.56
C GLY A 333 0.74 8.84 4.30
N CYS A 334 -0.06 9.40 5.20
CA CYS A 334 -1.08 8.65 5.93
C CYS A 334 -2.19 8.09 5.03
N LEU A 335 -2.59 8.85 4.00
CA LEU A 335 -3.62 8.43 3.04
C LEU A 335 -3.21 7.17 2.27
N LEU A 336 -1.93 7.06 1.93
CA LEU A 336 -1.36 5.95 1.16
C LEU A 336 -0.89 4.80 2.04
N PHE A 337 -0.62 5.07 3.32
CA PHE A 337 -0.18 4.07 4.27
C PHE A 337 -1.35 3.28 4.86
N ASP A 338 -2.43 3.97 5.24
CA ASP A 338 -3.56 3.35 5.96
C ASP A 338 -4.71 2.91 5.03
N TYR A 339 -4.81 3.50 3.82
CA TYR A 339 -6.00 3.36 2.98
C TYR A 339 -5.70 3.03 1.52
N ASN A 340 -6.66 2.32 0.91
CA ASN A 340 -6.75 2.22 -0.54
C ASN A 340 -7.33 3.51 -1.11
N THR A 341 -6.44 4.44 -1.43
CA THR A 341 -6.79 5.74 -2.01
C THR A 341 -6.76 5.70 -3.55
N LEU A 342 -6.84 6.84 -4.22
CA LEU A 342 -6.80 6.91 -5.68
C LEU A 342 -5.37 7.04 -6.17
N ASN A 343 -5.09 6.45 -7.33
CA ASN A 343 -3.77 6.53 -7.95
C ASN A 343 -3.31 7.99 -8.24
N ILE A 344 -4.25 8.92 -8.48
CA ILE A 344 -3.92 10.36 -8.62
C ILE A 344 -3.26 10.94 -7.36
N ILE A 345 -3.73 10.54 -6.17
CA ILE A 345 -3.15 10.98 -4.89
C ILE A 345 -1.74 10.41 -4.73
N ASN A 346 -1.53 9.14 -5.08
CA ASN A 346 -0.19 8.54 -5.08
C ASN A 346 0.77 9.31 -5.99
N LYS A 347 0.36 9.63 -7.22
CA LYS A 347 1.21 10.35 -8.18
C LYS A 347 1.53 11.78 -7.75
N ILE A 348 0.57 12.47 -7.12
CA ILE A 348 0.82 13.81 -6.55
C ILE A 348 1.78 13.72 -5.35
N TYR A 349 1.58 12.76 -4.45
CA TYR A 349 2.52 12.54 -3.34
C TYR A 349 3.92 12.18 -3.84
N HIS A 350 4.02 11.37 -4.89
CA HIS A 350 5.30 11.02 -5.50
C HIS A 350 6.10 12.27 -5.92
N LEU A 351 5.43 13.27 -6.49
CA LEU A 351 6.05 14.54 -6.85
C LEU A 351 6.58 15.30 -5.62
N GLU A 352 5.82 15.29 -4.52
CA GLU A 352 6.28 15.85 -3.24
C GLU A 352 7.51 15.10 -2.72
N MET A 353 7.51 13.78 -2.78
CA MET A 353 8.63 12.94 -2.34
C MET A 353 9.90 13.18 -3.16
N MET A 354 9.78 13.35 -4.47
CA MET A 354 10.90 13.72 -5.35
C MET A 354 11.53 15.06 -4.96
N LEU A 355 10.74 16.00 -4.45
CA LEU A 355 11.21 17.33 -4.01
C LEU A 355 11.87 17.29 -2.64
N ILE A 356 11.27 16.57 -1.69
CA ILE A 356 11.74 16.50 -0.32
C ILE A 356 13.00 15.63 -0.24
N HIS A 357 13.02 14.48 -0.92
CA HIS A 357 14.08 13.47 -0.87
C HIS A 357 14.87 13.39 -2.17
N GLU A 358 15.21 14.55 -2.76
CA GLU A 358 15.90 14.65 -4.03
C GLU A 358 17.19 13.82 -4.09
N ASP A 359 17.96 13.79 -3.00
CA ASP A 359 19.21 13.04 -2.87
C ASP A 359 18.99 11.51 -3.03
N PHE A 360 17.93 10.97 -2.43
CA PHE A 360 17.53 9.58 -2.59
C PHE A 360 17.24 9.25 -4.05
N PHE A 361 16.47 10.09 -4.73
CA PHE A 361 16.09 9.86 -6.12
C PHE A 361 17.27 10.00 -7.09
N GLN A 362 18.15 10.98 -6.86
CA GLN A 362 19.37 11.17 -7.66
C GLN A 362 20.32 9.97 -7.52
N GLU A 363 20.52 9.45 -6.31
CA GLU A 363 21.39 8.29 -6.09
C GLU A 363 20.78 6.97 -6.60
N LEU A 364 19.45 6.86 -6.68
CA LEU A 364 18.75 5.68 -7.21
C LEU A 364 18.87 5.55 -8.74
N ASP A 365 19.60 6.45 -9.40
CA ASP A 365 19.73 6.56 -10.87
C ASP A 365 18.36 6.69 -11.56
N ILE A 366 17.36 7.17 -10.81
CA ILE A 366 16.13 7.67 -11.41
C ILE A 366 16.50 9.05 -11.94
N ILE A 367 16.30 9.28 -13.24
CA ILE A 367 16.32 10.64 -13.79
C ILE A 367 15.10 11.36 -13.23
N SER A 368 15.17 11.76 -11.97
CA SER A 368 14.30 12.75 -11.38
C SER A 368 14.81 14.08 -11.93
N PRO A 369 14.01 14.79 -12.72
CA PRO A 369 14.39 16.13 -13.12
C PRO A 369 14.62 16.92 -11.85
N GLU A 370 15.75 17.63 -11.77
CA GLU A 370 16.01 18.50 -10.62
C GLU A 370 14.81 19.47 -10.54
N LEU A 371 13.95 19.30 -9.54
CA LEU A 371 12.72 20.09 -9.41
C LEU A 371 13.05 21.53 -9.02
N ILE A 372 14.25 21.71 -8.47
CA ILE A 372 14.88 22.98 -8.12
C ILE A 372 16.24 23.01 -8.81
N ASP A 373 16.59 24.12 -9.44
CA ASP A 373 17.92 24.31 -10.02
C ASP A 373 18.99 24.64 -8.97
N ASN A 374 20.25 24.73 -9.40
CA ASN A 374 21.37 25.10 -8.53
C ASN A 374 21.24 26.49 -7.88
N ASN A 375 20.32 27.34 -8.33
CA ASN A 375 20.05 28.67 -7.78
C ASN A 375 18.86 28.68 -6.80
N GLY A 376 18.27 27.52 -6.51
CA GLY A 376 17.09 27.42 -5.66
C GLY A 376 15.78 27.74 -6.37
N VAL A 377 15.76 27.81 -7.71
CA VAL A 377 14.58 28.16 -8.50
C VAL A 377 13.87 26.89 -8.97
N PHE A 378 12.57 26.82 -8.74
CA PHE A 378 11.76 25.68 -9.19
C PHE A 378 11.62 25.62 -10.72
N LYS A 379 11.69 24.40 -11.27
CA LYS A 379 11.38 24.13 -12.67
C LYS A 379 9.87 23.99 -12.87
N LYS A 380 9.18 25.13 -12.83
CA LYS A 380 7.70 25.24 -12.92
C LYS A 380 7.10 24.45 -14.08
N ASP A 381 7.66 24.57 -15.28
CA ASP A 381 7.13 23.90 -16.47
C ASP A 381 7.10 22.37 -16.33
N PHE A 382 8.09 21.80 -15.63
CA PHE A 382 8.11 20.37 -15.36
C PHE A 382 6.99 19.95 -14.41
N VAL A 383 6.86 20.67 -13.29
CA VAL A 383 5.82 20.41 -12.28
C VAL A 383 4.42 20.46 -12.90
N GLU A 384 4.14 21.52 -13.67
CA GLU A 384 2.83 21.67 -14.33
C GLU A 384 2.58 20.57 -15.36
N SER A 385 3.61 20.19 -16.14
CA SER A 385 3.51 19.09 -17.10
C SER A 385 3.24 17.75 -16.43
N TYR A 386 3.93 17.45 -15.33
CA TYR A 386 3.74 16.22 -14.56
C TYR A 386 2.32 16.13 -13.98
N ILE A 387 1.86 17.18 -13.30
CA ILE A 387 0.51 17.21 -12.72
C ILE A 387 -0.55 17.09 -13.82
N LYS A 388 -0.33 17.74 -14.97
CA LYS A 388 -1.24 17.64 -16.11
C LYS A 388 -1.34 16.21 -16.65
N GLU A 389 -0.23 15.53 -16.84
CA GLU A 389 -0.23 14.13 -17.27
C GLU A 389 -1.01 13.24 -16.30
N VAL A 390 -0.78 13.44 -15.00
CA VAL A 390 -1.48 12.69 -13.94
C VAL A 390 -2.99 12.94 -13.97
N VAL A 391 -3.42 14.20 -14.09
CA VAL A 391 -4.83 14.58 -14.15
C VAL A 391 -5.49 14.07 -15.42
N ASP A 392 -4.84 14.20 -16.58
CA ASP A 392 -5.39 13.75 -17.85
C ASP A 392 -5.54 12.22 -17.89
N LYS A 393 -4.56 11.48 -17.36
CA LYS A 393 -4.66 10.02 -17.20
C LYS A 393 -5.79 9.61 -16.26
N HIS A 394 -6.05 10.37 -15.19
CA HIS A 394 -7.19 10.09 -14.31
C HIS A 394 -8.53 10.27 -15.04
N LYS A 395 -8.67 11.30 -15.89
CA LYS A 395 -9.88 11.54 -16.69
C LYS A 395 -10.15 10.44 -17.73
N GLU A 396 -9.11 9.74 -18.19
CA GLU A 396 -9.29 8.56 -19.05
C GLU A 396 -9.90 7.37 -18.29
N LEU A 397 -9.62 7.27 -16.99
CA LEU A 397 -10.06 6.16 -16.13
C LEU A 397 -11.40 6.44 -15.45
N SER A 398 -11.64 7.68 -15.01
CA SER A 398 -12.86 8.11 -14.32
C SER A 398 -13.60 9.20 -15.11
N PRO A 399 -14.94 9.12 -15.22
CA PRO A 399 -15.75 10.17 -15.84
C PRO A 399 -15.86 11.46 -15.01
N ASP A 400 -15.33 11.46 -13.78
CA ASP A 400 -15.48 12.59 -12.87
C ASP A 400 -14.69 13.82 -13.34
N PRO A 401 -15.28 15.03 -13.30
CA PRO A 401 -14.69 16.25 -13.86
C PRO A 401 -13.66 16.86 -12.91
N ILE A 402 -12.57 16.14 -12.63
CA ILE A 402 -11.49 16.64 -11.78
C ILE A 402 -10.75 17.81 -12.46
N VAL A 403 -10.61 18.92 -11.73
CA VAL A 403 -9.88 20.12 -12.15
C VAL A 403 -8.85 20.50 -11.10
N PHE A 404 -7.59 20.60 -11.51
CA PHE A 404 -6.48 21.02 -10.66
C PHE A 404 -6.17 22.52 -10.87
N ASP A 405 -6.00 23.28 -9.79
CA ASP A 405 -5.71 24.72 -9.83
C ASP A 405 -4.19 25.00 -9.83
N TYR A 406 -3.59 24.94 -11.01
CA TYR A 406 -2.16 25.22 -11.22
C TYR A 406 -1.74 26.63 -10.78
N SER A 407 -2.66 27.60 -10.85
CA SER A 407 -2.35 29.00 -10.53
C SER A 407 -2.07 29.23 -9.04
N SER A 408 -2.52 28.31 -8.20
CA SER A 408 -2.38 28.39 -6.75
C SER A 408 -1.11 27.72 -6.20
N ILE A 409 -0.28 27.10 -7.06
CA ILE A 409 0.98 26.49 -6.65
C ILE A 409 2.04 27.57 -6.39
N ASP A 410 2.62 27.54 -5.19
CA ASP A 410 3.63 28.48 -4.71
C ASP A 410 5.03 27.90 -4.87
N TYR A 411 5.85 28.52 -5.72
CA TYR A 411 7.21 28.10 -6.03
C TYR A 411 8.29 28.87 -5.26
N THR A 412 7.95 29.49 -4.13
CA THR A 412 8.88 30.33 -3.35
C THR A 412 9.92 29.51 -2.60
N ASN A 413 9.50 28.44 -1.92
CA ASN A 413 10.37 27.52 -1.20
C ASN A 413 9.69 26.15 -1.03
N LYS A 414 10.43 25.15 -0.54
CA LYS A 414 9.92 23.78 -0.36
C LYS A 414 8.64 23.72 0.48
N LEU A 415 8.58 24.43 1.61
CA LEU A 415 7.41 24.38 2.50
C LEU A 415 6.16 24.98 1.85
N THR A 416 6.29 26.17 1.24
CA THR A 416 5.14 26.82 0.59
C THR A 416 4.65 26.03 -0.61
N PHE A 417 5.57 25.41 -1.36
CA PHE A 417 5.24 24.48 -2.43
C PHE A 417 4.41 23.30 -1.94
N CYS A 418 4.92 22.53 -0.97
CA CYS A 418 4.25 21.33 -0.46
C CYS A 418 2.87 21.67 0.11
N MET A 419 2.77 22.77 0.86
CA MET A 419 1.50 23.25 1.40
C MET A 419 0.50 23.67 0.30
N SER A 420 0.96 24.37 -0.74
CA SER A 420 0.11 24.75 -1.87
C SER A 420 -0.33 23.54 -2.71
N LEU A 421 0.52 22.51 -2.80
CA LEU A 421 0.20 21.24 -3.45
C LEU A 421 -0.89 20.48 -2.68
N CYS A 422 -0.77 20.36 -1.36
CA CYS A 422 -1.83 19.80 -0.50
C CYS A 422 -3.15 20.57 -0.68
N THR A 423 -3.08 21.90 -0.65
CA THR A 423 -4.26 22.78 -0.79
C THR A 423 -4.94 22.61 -2.14
N SER A 424 -4.16 22.57 -3.22
CA SER A 424 -4.68 22.39 -4.59
C SER A 424 -5.31 21.01 -4.75
N THR A 425 -4.71 19.99 -4.14
CA THR A 425 -5.23 18.62 -4.15
C THR A 425 -6.52 18.50 -3.35
N SER A 426 -6.63 19.15 -2.19
CA SER A 426 -7.90 19.19 -1.44
C SER A 426 -9.02 19.85 -2.26
N LYS A 427 -8.77 21.03 -2.85
CA LYS A 427 -9.75 21.73 -3.70
C LYS A 427 -10.17 20.92 -4.92
N MET A 428 -9.22 20.20 -5.52
CA MET A 428 -9.47 19.31 -6.65
C MET A 428 -10.52 18.25 -6.32
N LEU A 429 -10.60 17.80 -5.07
CA LEU A 429 -11.56 16.82 -4.58
C LEU A 429 -12.91 17.43 -4.15
N SER A 430 -13.06 18.76 -4.14
CA SER A 430 -14.31 19.43 -3.77
C SER A 430 -15.49 19.14 -4.71
N ILE A 431 -15.24 18.62 -5.92
CA ILE A 431 -16.32 18.23 -6.85
C ILE A 431 -17.20 17.08 -6.32
N TYR A 432 -16.74 16.39 -5.27
CA TYR A 432 -17.42 15.25 -4.64
C TYR A 432 -18.17 15.64 -3.35
N GLU A 433 -18.26 16.95 -3.05
CA GLU A 433 -19.16 17.51 -2.03
C GLU A 433 -20.57 17.70 -2.59
#